data_AF-A0A135Z363-F1
#
_entry.id   AF-A0A135Z363-F1
#
_cell.length_a   1.000
_cell.length_b   1.000
_cell.length_c   1.000
_cell.angle_alpha   90.00
_cell.angle_beta   90.00
_cell.angle_gamma   90.00
#
_symmetry.space_group_name_H-M   'P 1'
#
loop_
_entity.id
_entity.type
_entity.pdbx_description
1 polymer ?
#
loop_
_entity_poly.entity_id
_entity_poly.type
_entity_poly.pdbx_seq_one_letter_code
_entity_poly.pdbx_strand_id
1 'polypeptide(L)'
;MYRGTTPTNVFRTDVDLENASVLFVSYKQNGKVVLEKSLEDVSVKKTLVTVNLTQKETLLFQNGIVTIQIRAKFPDNTAIASNLIRTTAEEIVKDGEI
;
A
#
# COMPACT_ATOMS: atom_id res chain seq x y z
N MET A 1 -6.35 -0.31 10.04
CA MET A 1 -6.46 1.13 9.74
C MET A 1 -7.93 1.52 9.79
N TYR A 2 -8.28 2.73 10.23
CA TYR A 2 -9.66 3.20 10.17
C TYR A 2 -9.94 3.85 8.80
N ARG A 3 -11.10 3.57 8.21
CA ARG A 3 -11.59 4.30 7.03
C ARG A 3 -11.69 5.80 7.36
N GLY A 4 -11.59 6.70 6.38
CA GLY A 4 -11.68 8.15 6.61
C GLY A 4 -10.57 8.74 7.48
N THR A 5 -9.40 8.09 7.57
CA THR A 5 -8.22 8.61 8.28
C THR A 5 -7.00 8.67 7.38
N THR A 6 -5.88 9.22 7.89
CA THR A 6 -4.62 9.34 7.14
C THR A 6 -3.50 8.46 7.72
N PRO A 7 -3.64 7.12 7.71
CA PRO A 7 -2.61 6.24 8.26
C PRO A 7 -1.35 6.25 7.40
N THR A 8 -0.20 6.07 8.06
CA THR A 8 1.08 5.77 7.41
C THR A 8 1.37 4.29 7.52
N ASN A 9 1.44 3.60 6.39
CA ASN A 9 1.85 2.20 6.34
C ASN A 9 3.36 2.13 6.06
N VAL A 10 4.09 1.45 6.94
CA VAL A 10 5.54 1.21 6.77
C VAL A 10 5.75 -0.28 6.57
N PHE A 11 6.34 -0.65 5.45
CA PHE A 11 6.65 -2.03 5.10
C PHE A 11 8.15 -2.24 5.05
N ARG A 12 8.61 -3.37 5.57
CA ARG A 12 9.99 -3.81 5.45
C ARG A 12 10.08 -4.93 4.43
N THR A 13 10.92 -4.75 3.42
CA THR A 13 11.24 -5.74 2.39
C THR A 13 12.55 -6.44 2.71
N ASP A 14 12.74 -7.59 2.09
CA ASP A 14 13.97 -8.40 2.12
C ASP A 14 15.02 -7.93 1.10
N VAL A 15 14.61 -7.14 0.12
CA VAL A 15 15.46 -6.56 -0.93
C VAL A 15 15.49 -5.03 -0.82
N ASP A 16 16.64 -4.44 -1.13
CA ASP A 16 16.81 -2.99 -1.26
C ASP A 16 16.09 -2.49 -2.52
N LEU A 17 15.14 -1.57 -2.34
CA LEU A 17 14.28 -1.05 -3.40
C LEU A 17 14.64 0.37 -3.84
N GLU A 18 15.71 1.00 -3.30
CA GLU A 18 16.07 2.39 -3.63
C GLU A 18 16.27 2.62 -5.13
N ASN A 19 16.83 1.62 -5.82
CA ASN A 19 17.10 1.69 -7.25
C ASN A 19 16.00 1.04 -8.11
N ALA A 20 14.82 0.78 -7.56
CA ALA A 20 13.70 0.26 -8.34
C ALA A 20 13.26 1.29 -9.39
N SER A 21 13.19 0.85 -10.65
CA SER A 21 12.69 1.67 -11.78
C SER A 21 11.16 1.77 -11.80
N VAL A 22 10.48 0.76 -11.26
CA VAL A 22 9.03 0.71 -11.10
C VAL A 22 8.73 0.06 -9.76
N LEU A 23 7.75 0.60 -9.04
CA LEU A 23 7.24 0.01 -7.81
C LEU A 23 5.73 0.24 -7.74
N PHE A 24 5.01 -0.80 -7.32
CA PHE A 24 3.59 -0.74 -6.99
C PHE A 24 3.35 -1.31 -5.61
N VAL A 25 2.61 -0.57 -4.77
CA VAL A 25 1.98 -1.08 -3.55
C VAL A 25 0.49 -1.21 -3.84
N SER A 26 0.04 -2.43 -4.10
CA SER A 26 -1.35 -2.72 -4.44
C SER A 26 -2.11 -3.19 -3.21
N TYR A 27 -3.27 -2.59 -2.96
CA TYR A 27 -4.20 -2.96 -1.90
C TYR A 27 -5.41 -3.63 -2.53
N LYS A 28 -5.70 -4.86 -2.10
CA LYS A 28 -6.77 -5.71 -2.61
C LYS A 28 -7.78 -6.02 -1.52
N GLN A 29 -9.06 -5.88 -1.83
CA GLN A 29 -10.17 -6.30 -0.99
C GLN A 29 -11.25 -6.94 -1.85
N ASN A 30 -11.94 -7.96 -1.32
CA ASN A 30 -13.01 -8.67 -2.04
C ASN A 30 -12.59 -9.14 -3.45
N GLY A 31 -11.34 -9.58 -3.59
CA GLY A 31 -10.79 -10.07 -4.85
C GLY A 31 -10.38 -9.00 -5.88
N LYS A 32 -10.57 -7.72 -5.60
CA LYS A 32 -10.26 -6.61 -6.52
C LYS A 32 -9.22 -5.67 -5.94
N VAL A 33 -8.32 -5.16 -6.78
CA VAL A 33 -7.41 -4.07 -6.39
C VAL A 33 -8.26 -2.80 -6.25
N VAL A 34 -8.26 -2.22 -5.05
CA VAL A 34 -9.09 -1.04 -4.71
C VAL A 34 -8.25 0.23 -4.63
N LEU A 35 -6.95 0.09 -4.37
CA LEU A 35 -5.99 1.19 -4.35
C LEU A 35 -4.64 0.67 -4.83
N GLU A 36 -3.92 1.47 -5.61
CA GLU A 36 -2.55 1.20 -6.00
C GLU A 36 -1.73 2.49 -5.86
N LYS A 37 -0.54 2.35 -5.29
CA LYS A 37 0.43 3.43 -5.12
C LYS A 37 1.65 3.14 -5.95
N SER A 38 2.08 4.10 -6.75
CA SER A 38 3.26 4.00 -7.59
C SER A 38 4.51 4.51 -6.85
N LEU A 39 5.67 4.45 -7.50
CA LEU A 39 6.93 4.99 -6.98
C LEU A 39 6.83 6.49 -6.63
N GLU A 40 5.99 7.25 -7.34
CA GLU A 40 5.78 8.69 -7.11
C GLU A 40 4.95 8.97 -5.86
N ASP A 41 4.14 8.00 -5.41
CA ASP A 41 3.22 8.15 -4.29
C ASP A 41 3.79 7.66 -2.95
N VAL A 42 5.00 7.10 -2.95
CA VAL A 42 5.61 6.45 -1.79
C VAL A 42 7.02 6.96 -1.53
N SER A 43 7.48 6.77 -0.30
CA SER A 43 8.89 6.99 0.05
C SER A 43 9.60 5.65 0.21
N VAL A 44 10.71 5.48 -0.51
CA VAL A 44 11.56 4.28 -0.42
C VAL A 44 12.89 4.66 0.22
N LYS A 45 13.31 3.92 1.23
CA LYS A 45 14.62 4.05 1.88
C LYS A 45 15.17 2.67 2.20
N LYS A 46 16.15 2.23 1.41
CA LYS A 46 16.67 0.87 1.33
C LYS A 46 15.56 -0.18 1.25
N THR A 47 15.34 -0.87 2.35
CA THR A 47 14.35 -1.93 2.54
C THR A 47 13.04 -1.44 3.16
N LEU A 48 12.85 -0.13 3.32
CA LEU A 48 11.64 0.45 3.89
C LEU A 48 10.83 1.15 2.80
N VAL A 49 9.56 0.76 2.67
CA VAL A 49 8.57 1.43 1.82
C VAL A 49 7.53 2.06 2.73
N THR A 50 7.41 3.38 2.66
CA THR A 50 6.45 4.17 3.43
C THR A 50 5.36 4.71 2.51
N VAL A 51 4.11 4.40 2.86
CA VAL A 51 2.92 4.82 2.11
C VAL A 51 2.06 5.67 3.02
N ASN A 52 1.82 6.92 2.63
CA ASN A 52 0.84 7.77 3.29
C ASN A 52 -0.49 7.64 2.56
N LEU A 53 -1.54 7.27 3.28
CA LEU A 53 -2.90 7.20 2.75
C LEU A 53 -3.66 8.46 3.12
N THR A 54 -4.47 8.95 2.18
CA THR A 54 -5.42 10.05 2.41
C THR A 54 -6.76 9.52 2.95
N GLN A 55 -7.60 10.42 3.46
CA GLN A 55 -8.95 10.05 3.89
C GLN A 55 -9.76 9.48 2.72
N LYS A 56 -9.79 10.16 1.56
CA LYS A 56 -10.40 9.67 0.32
C LYS A 56 -9.97 8.25 -0.04
N GLU A 57 -8.68 7.94 0.07
CA GLU A 57 -8.16 6.62 -0.25
C GLU A 57 -8.57 5.56 0.77
N THR A 58 -8.54 5.88 2.07
CA THR A 58 -9.00 4.95 3.10
C THR A 58 -10.51 4.70 3.04
N LEU A 59 -11.29 5.64 2.49
CA LEU A 59 -12.73 5.49 2.25
C LEU A 59 -13.06 4.58 1.05
N LEU A 60 -12.10 4.28 0.16
CA LEU A 60 -12.30 3.31 -0.93
C LEU A 60 -12.48 1.87 -0.40
N PHE A 61 -12.01 1.60 0.81
CA PHE A 61 -12.12 0.31 1.46
C PHE A 61 -13.48 0.14 2.13
N GLN A 62 -13.91 -1.10 2.25
CA GLN A 62 -15.02 -1.54 3.10
C GLN A 62 -14.46 -2.10 4.41
N ASN A 63 -15.31 -2.23 5.42
CA ASN A 63 -14.94 -2.90 6.66
C ASN A 63 -14.47 -4.34 6.36
N GLY A 64 -13.30 -4.73 6.87
CA GLY A 64 -12.76 -6.09 6.76
C GLY A 64 -11.33 -6.17 6.24
N ILE A 65 -10.93 -7.37 5.81
CA ILE A 65 -9.53 -7.70 5.48
C ILE A 65 -9.09 -6.98 4.20
N VAL A 66 -7.91 -6.37 4.27
CA VAL A 66 -7.18 -5.81 3.13
C VAL A 66 -5.90 -6.60 2.94
N THR A 67 -5.69 -7.11 1.73
CA THR A 67 -4.45 -7.78 1.33
C THR A 67 -3.58 -6.80 0.56
N ILE A 68 -2.31 -6.70 0.93
CA ILE A 68 -1.36 -5.75 0.36
C ILE A 68 -0.21 -6.53 -0.26
N GLN A 69 0.28 -6.09 -1.40
CA GLN A 69 1.49 -6.63 -2.01
C GLN A 69 2.32 -5.51 -2.64
N ILE A 70 3.62 -5.55 -2.38
CA ILE A 70 4.62 -4.72 -3.05
C ILE A 70 5.21 -5.51 -4.20
N ARG A 71 5.25 -4.92 -5.39
CA ARG A 71 5.97 -5.43 -6.56
C ARG A 71 6.92 -4.36 -7.06
N ALA A 72 8.11 -4.74 -7.50
CA ALA A 72 9.09 -3.81 -8.02
C ALA A 72 9.83 -4.40 -9.22
N LYS A 73 10.30 -3.52 -10.11
CA LYS A 73 11.16 -3.85 -11.25
C LYS A 73 12.40 -2.96 -11.24
N PHE A 74 13.57 -3.54 -11.43
CA PHE A 74 14.85 -2.86 -11.47
C PHE A 74 15.29 -2.54 -12.91
N PRO A 75 16.28 -1.63 -13.11
CA PRO A 75 16.76 -1.25 -14.45
C PRO A 75 17.32 -2.41 -15.28
N ASP A 76 17.82 -3.45 -14.62
CA ASP A 76 18.30 -4.69 -15.24
C ASP A 76 17.16 -5.63 -15.71
N ASN A 77 15.90 -5.20 -15.57
CA ASN A 77 14.67 -5.95 -15.79
C ASN A 77 14.35 -7.06 -14.78
N THR A 78 15.09 -7.18 -13.69
CA THR A 78 14.73 -8.06 -12.57
C THR A 78 13.42 -7.57 -11.94
N ALA A 79 12.49 -8.48 -11.69
CA ALA A 79 11.21 -8.19 -11.05
C ALA A 79 11.04 -9.01 -9.78
N ILE A 80 10.53 -8.38 -8.71
CA ILE A 80 10.27 -9.04 -7.44
C ILE A 80 8.82 -8.81 -7.00
N ALA A 81 8.36 -9.69 -6.13
CA ALA A 81 7.12 -9.54 -5.41
C ALA A 81 7.35 -9.91 -3.94
N SER A 82 6.88 -9.06 -3.04
CA SER A 82 6.83 -9.37 -1.62
C SER A 82 5.79 -10.46 -1.32
N ASN A 83 5.90 -11.06 -0.14
CA ASN A 83 4.84 -11.85 0.45
C ASN A 83 3.54 -11.04 0.60
N LEU A 84 2.39 -11.73 0.63
CA LEU A 84 1.12 -11.07 0.89
C LEU A 84 1.07 -10.59 2.34
N ILE A 85 0.82 -9.30 2.51
CA ILE A 85 0.65 -8.65 3.80
C ILE A 85 -0.85 -8.50 4.04
N ARG A 86 -1.31 -8.73 5.28
CA ARG A 86 -2.72 -8.57 5.64
C ARG A 86 -2.88 -7.51 6.72
N THR A 87 -3.90 -6.69 6.57
CA THR A 87 -4.38 -5.76 7.59
C THR A 87 -5.92 -5.72 7.51
N THR A 88 -6.53 -4.91 8.36
CA THR A 88 -7.98 -4.71 8.39
C THR A 88 -8.28 -3.22 8.18
N ALA A 89 -9.28 -2.92 7.35
CA ALA A 89 -9.92 -1.62 7.30
C ALA A 89 -11.12 -1.64 8.26
N GLU A 90 -11.13 -0.75 9.23
CA GLU A 90 -12.12 -0.68 10.30
C GLU A 90 -13.20 0.35 9.98
N GLU A 91 -14.40 0.12 10.52
CA GLU A 91 -15.55 1.03 10.39
C GLU A 91 -15.36 2.35 11.16
N ILE A 92 -16.08 3.37 10.72
CA ILE A 92 -16.17 4.68 11.37
C ILE A 92 -17.63 5.04 11.63
N VAL A 93 -17.89 5.72 12.73
CA VAL A 93 -19.27 6.08 13.14
C VAL A 93 -19.86 7.17 12.24
N LYS A 94 -19.03 8.10 11.78
CA LYS A 94 -19.39 9.15 10.82
C LYS A 94 -18.62 8.90 9.53
N ASP A 95 -19.32 8.60 8.44
CA ASP A 95 -18.72 8.36 7.13
C ASP A 95 -18.30 9.67 6.45
N GLY A 96 -17.31 9.59 5.56
CA GLY A 96 -16.79 10.75 4.80
C GLY A 96 -15.49 11.35 5.36
N GLU A 97 -15.01 12.40 4.68
CA GLU A 97 -13.81 13.15 5.10
C GLU A 97 -14.17 14.23 6.14
N ILE A 98 -13.19 14.59 6.98
CA ILE A 98 -13.24 15.73 7.91
C ILE A 98 -12.13 16.75 7.64
#